data_AF-A0A943X919-F1
#
_entry.id   AF-A0A943X919-F1
#
_cell.length_a   1.000
_cell.length_b   1.000
_cell.length_c   1.000
_cell.angle_alpha   90.00
_cell.angle_beta   90.00
_cell.angle_gamma   90.00
#
_symmetry.space_group_name_H-M   'P 1'
#
loop_
_entity.id
_entity.type
_entity.pdbx_description
1 polymer ?
#
loop_
_entity_poly.entity_id
_entity_poly.type
_entity_poly.pdbx_seq_one_letter_code
_entity_poly.pdbx_strand_id
1 'polypeptide(L)'
;MEQKNFKCVFTDLDKTLLAPGSVLTDYTKETIGMLILKGIYFVPSSGRAFNSFPKELLKMEGLKYAVTSNGVSVNEIIESGKHRGMERCCKILGISPKECIAFGDASNDMEMLKAAGLGIAVANAKESNRSSS
;
A
#
# COMPACT_ATOMS: atom_id res chain seq x y z
N MET A 1 -19.27 19.35 5.97
CA MET A 1 -17.96 18.92 5.44
C MET A 1 -18.24 17.90 4.35
N GLU A 2 -17.67 18.05 3.16
CA GLU A 2 -17.82 17.10 2.06
C GLU A 2 -17.13 15.78 2.45
N GLN A 3 -17.84 14.64 2.40
CA GLN A 3 -17.22 13.34 2.66
C GLN A 3 -16.28 13.01 1.49
N LYS A 4 -14.98 12.90 1.76
CA LYS A 4 -14.02 12.43 0.76
C LYS A 4 -14.28 10.97 0.44
N ASN A 5 -14.62 10.68 -0.82
CA ASN A 5 -14.86 9.32 -1.30
C ASN A 5 -13.56 8.72 -1.84
N PHE A 6 -12.88 7.92 -1.03
CA PHE A 6 -11.64 7.25 -1.44
C PHE A 6 -11.95 5.93 -2.16
N LYS A 7 -11.25 5.69 -3.27
CA LYS A 7 -11.45 4.52 -4.13
C LYS A 7 -10.28 3.56 -4.13
N CYS A 8 -9.12 3.98 -3.61
CA CYS A 8 -7.91 3.17 -3.62
C CYS A 8 -7.04 3.42 -2.39
N VAL A 9 -6.42 2.36 -1.89
CA VAL A 9 -5.43 2.38 -0.81
C VAL A 9 -4.11 1.84 -1.35
N PHE A 10 -3.08 2.68 -1.31
CA PHE A 10 -1.68 2.29 -1.55
C PHE A 10 -0.99 2.12 -0.21
N THR A 11 -0.22 1.05 -0.01
CA THR A 11 0.53 0.86 1.23
C THR A 11 1.87 0.23 0.98
N ASP A 12 2.92 0.72 1.63
CA ASP A 12 4.15 -0.07 1.73
C ASP A 12 3.91 -1.35 2.53
N LEU A 13 4.73 -2.36 2.26
CA LEU A 13 4.71 -3.63 2.98
C LEU A 13 5.63 -3.56 4.19
N ASP A 14 6.92 -3.44 3.96
CA ASP A 14 7.93 -3.45 5.00
C ASP A 14 7.81 -2.21 5.88
N LYS A 15 7.94 -2.38 7.20
CA LYS A 15 7.88 -1.28 8.18
C LYS A 15 6.57 -0.46 8.18
N THR A 16 5.55 -0.94 7.45
CA THR A 16 4.26 -0.27 7.30
C THR A 16 3.10 -1.24 7.52
N LEU A 17 2.81 -2.12 6.56
CA LEU A 17 1.69 -3.06 6.64
C LEU A 17 2.07 -4.36 7.38
N LEU A 18 3.28 -4.85 7.14
CA LEU A 18 3.74 -6.11 7.70
C LEU A 18 4.25 -5.92 9.12
N ALA A 19 3.82 -6.83 10.00
CA ALA A 19 4.36 -6.95 11.33
C ALA A 19 5.83 -7.42 11.30
N PRO A 20 6.58 -7.27 12.42
CA PRO A 20 7.92 -7.83 12.54
C PRO A 20 7.98 -9.29 12.10
N GLY A 21 9.03 -9.66 11.36
CA GLY A 21 9.14 -10.98 10.73
C GLY A 21 8.46 -11.09 9.37
N SER A 22 8.03 -9.97 8.76
CA SER A 22 7.32 -9.94 7.46
C SER A 22 5.98 -10.68 7.47
N VAL A 23 5.29 -10.66 8.61
CA VAL A 23 4.04 -11.38 8.82
C VAL A 23 2.85 -10.49 8.49
N LEU A 24 1.92 -11.03 7.71
CA LEU A 24 0.60 -10.43 7.53
C LEU A 24 -0.33 -10.97 8.63
N THR A 25 -0.77 -10.12 9.55
CA THR A 25 -1.62 -10.52 10.68
C THR A 25 -3.06 -10.78 10.21
N ASP A 26 -3.83 -11.53 11.00
CA ASP A 26 -5.23 -11.86 10.65
C ASP A 26 -6.12 -10.62 10.60
N TYR A 27 -5.97 -9.72 11.58
CA TYR A 27 -6.64 -8.41 11.56
C TYR A 27 -6.36 -7.61 10.28
N THR A 28 -5.10 -7.62 9.80
CA THR A 28 -4.75 -6.93 8.55
C THR A 28 -5.39 -7.63 7.34
N LYS A 29 -5.41 -8.96 7.29
CA LYS A 29 -6.09 -9.71 6.21
C LYS A 29 -7.58 -9.39 6.16
N GLU A 30 -8.26 -9.40 7.31
CA GLU A 30 -9.68 -9.07 7.41
C GLU A 30 -9.95 -7.63 6.96
N THR A 31 -9.11 -6.69 7.39
CA THR A 31 -9.22 -5.28 7.00
C THR A 31 -9.08 -5.09 5.49
N ILE A 32 -8.08 -5.74 4.87
CA ILE A 32 -7.90 -5.70 3.42
C ILE A 32 -9.12 -6.32 2.71
N GLY A 33 -9.63 -7.45 3.21
CA GLY A 33 -10.84 -8.08 2.68
C GLY A 33 -12.06 -7.15 2.71
N MET A 34 -12.26 -6.42 3.82
CA MET A 34 -13.35 -5.44 3.93
C MET A 34 -13.21 -4.27 2.95
N LEU A 35 -11.99 -3.80 2.69
CA LEU A 35 -11.75 -2.75 1.67
C LEU A 35 -12.15 -3.25 0.28
N ILE A 36 -11.69 -4.45 -0.08
CA ILE A 36 -12.00 -5.08 -1.37
C ILE A 36 -13.52 -5.27 -1.53
N LEU A 37 -14.21 -5.79 -0.51
CA LEU A 37 -15.67 -6.00 -0.54
C LEU A 37 -16.45 -4.68 -0.67
N LYS A 38 -15.92 -3.57 -0.15
CA LYS A 38 -16.49 -2.23 -0.32
C LYS A 38 -16.18 -1.62 -1.70
N GLY A 39 -15.50 -2.34 -2.59
CA GLY A 39 -15.11 -1.84 -3.90
C GLY A 39 -13.91 -0.89 -3.87
N ILE A 40 -13.18 -0.82 -2.76
CA ILE A 40 -11.96 -0.03 -2.64
C ILE A 40 -10.79 -0.89 -3.11
N TYR A 41 -10.05 -0.38 -4.10
CA TYR A 41 -8.85 -1.05 -4.58
C TYR A 41 -7.77 -1.04 -3.50
N PHE A 42 -7.20 -2.21 -3.21
CA PHE A 42 -6.04 -2.33 -2.33
C PHE A 42 -4.80 -2.63 -3.18
N VAL A 43 -3.78 -1.79 -3.07
CA VAL A 43 -2.57 -1.86 -3.89
C VAL A 43 -1.32 -1.86 -2.98
N PRO A 44 -0.76 -3.04 -2.67
CA PRO A 44 0.53 -3.10 -1.99
C PRO A 44 1.63 -2.52 -2.88
N SER A 45 2.47 -1.66 -2.30
CA SER A 45 3.51 -0.88 -2.98
C SER A 45 4.86 -1.08 -2.34
N SER A 46 5.67 -2.00 -2.86
CA SER A 46 6.92 -2.44 -2.23
C SER A 46 8.13 -2.46 -3.17
N GLY A 47 9.32 -2.38 -2.58
CA GLY A 47 10.59 -2.71 -3.22
C GLY A 47 10.76 -4.21 -3.51
N ARG A 48 9.93 -5.07 -2.91
CA ARG A 48 9.92 -6.51 -3.14
C ARG A 48 9.55 -6.83 -4.59
N ALA A 49 10.14 -7.90 -5.12
CA ALA A 49 9.63 -8.54 -6.34
C ALA A 49 8.25 -9.16 -6.04
N PHE A 50 7.40 -9.28 -7.06
CA PHE A 50 6.03 -9.81 -6.88
C PHE A 50 6.01 -11.18 -6.19
N ASN A 51 6.95 -12.06 -6.56
CA ASN A 51 7.05 -13.41 -6.02
C ASN A 51 7.57 -13.49 -4.56
N SER A 52 8.08 -12.39 -3.99
CA SER A 52 8.55 -12.32 -2.60
C SER A 52 7.54 -11.67 -1.65
N PHE A 53 6.33 -11.41 -2.14
CA PHE A 53 5.21 -11.00 -1.29
C PHE A 53 4.75 -12.17 -0.42
N PRO A 54 4.17 -11.90 0.78
CA PRO A 54 3.56 -12.95 1.59
C PRO A 54 2.53 -13.76 0.78
N LYS A 55 2.57 -15.08 0.88
CA LYS A 55 1.69 -15.97 0.09
C LYS A 55 0.22 -15.73 0.40
N GLU A 56 -0.08 -15.37 1.63
CA GLU A 56 -1.42 -15.02 2.12
C GLU A 56 -1.96 -13.81 1.37
N LEU A 57 -1.13 -12.78 1.15
CA LEU A 57 -1.50 -11.59 0.39
C LEU A 57 -1.79 -11.94 -1.07
N LEU A 58 -0.93 -12.75 -1.69
CA LEU A 58 -1.09 -13.18 -3.09
C LEU A 58 -2.32 -14.08 -3.32
N LYS A 59 -2.83 -14.73 -2.27
CA LYS A 59 -4.02 -15.58 -2.32
C LYS A 59 -5.33 -14.82 -2.05
N MET A 60 -5.27 -13.52 -1.75
CA MET A 60 -6.46 -12.73 -1.45
C MET A 60 -7.29 -12.52 -2.72
N GLU A 61 -8.52 -13.04 -2.71
CA GLU A 61 -9.47 -12.79 -3.78
C GLU A 61 -9.78 -11.30 -3.90
N GLY A 62 -9.73 -10.77 -5.12
CA GLY A 62 -9.95 -9.35 -5.39
C GLY A 62 -8.71 -8.45 -5.27
N LEU A 63 -7.53 -8.99 -4.91
CA LEU A 63 -6.27 -8.27 -5.08
C LEU A 63 -5.91 -8.23 -6.57
N LYS A 64 -6.03 -7.05 -7.20
CA LYS A 64 -5.88 -6.91 -8.67
C LYS A 64 -4.55 -6.28 -9.12
N TYR A 65 -3.94 -5.46 -8.27
CA TYR A 65 -2.77 -4.66 -8.63
C TYR A 65 -1.75 -4.66 -7.50
N ALA A 66 -0.48 -4.57 -7.85
CA ALA A 66 0.62 -4.36 -6.92
C ALA A 66 1.67 -3.48 -7.60
N VAL A 67 2.33 -2.61 -6.82
CA VAL A 67 3.54 -1.90 -7.24
C VAL A 67 4.72 -2.66 -6.63
N THR A 68 5.61 -3.17 -7.48
CA THR A 68 6.74 -4.03 -7.07
C THR A 68 8.07 -3.42 -7.48
N SER A 69 9.17 -3.89 -6.88
CA SER A 69 10.53 -3.50 -7.27
C SER A 69 10.72 -1.98 -7.32
N ASN A 70 10.13 -1.23 -6.37
CA ASN A 70 10.13 0.24 -6.35
C ASN A 70 9.51 0.87 -7.61
N GLY A 71 8.53 0.22 -8.23
CA GLY A 71 7.86 0.70 -9.44
C GLY A 71 8.52 0.28 -10.76
N VAL A 72 9.57 -0.56 -10.73
CA VAL A 72 10.32 -0.98 -11.94
C VAL A 72 9.53 -1.94 -12.84
N SER A 73 8.49 -2.61 -12.35
CA SER A 73 7.67 -3.49 -13.18
C SER A 73 6.37 -2.81 -13.65
N VAL A 74 6.50 -1.86 -14.58
CA VAL A 74 5.56 -1.64 -15.69
C VAL A 74 6.42 -1.27 -16.91
N ASN A 75 6.35 -2.06 -17.98
CA ASN A 75 7.24 -2.00 -19.16
C ASN A 75 7.51 -0.57 -19.69
N GLU A 76 8.59 0.04 -19.24
CA GLU A 76 9.50 1.00 -19.91
C GLU A 76 10.52 1.43 -18.85
N ILE A 77 11.82 1.45 -19.17
CA ILE A 77 12.87 1.89 -18.25
C ILE A 77 12.74 3.41 -18.09
N ILE A 78 11.96 3.84 -17.10
CA ILE A 78 11.92 5.20 -16.60
C ILE A 78 12.27 5.12 -15.11
N GLU A 79 13.10 6.04 -14.63
CA GLU A 79 13.52 6.21 -13.23
C GLU A 79 12.52 5.64 -12.19
N SER A 80 13.02 4.75 -11.33
CA SER A 80 12.25 3.98 -10.35
C SER A 80 11.62 4.85 -9.26
N GLY A 81 10.36 4.61 -8.90
CA GLY A 81 9.72 5.18 -7.72
C GLY A 81 8.28 4.69 -7.48
N LYS A 82 7.91 4.43 -6.21
CA LYS A 82 6.55 4.00 -5.82
C LYS A 82 5.46 4.99 -6.26
N HIS A 83 5.77 6.29 -6.31
CA HIS A 83 4.84 7.33 -6.77
C HIS A 83 4.40 7.13 -8.24
N ARG A 84 5.32 6.75 -9.14
CA ARG A 84 4.98 6.51 -10.56
C ARG A 84 4.10 5.28 -10.73
N GLY A 85 4.36 4.24 -9.93
CA GLY A 85 3.50 3.07 -9.85
C GLY A 85 2.07 3.46 -9.44
N MET A 86 1.94 4.29 -8.41
CA MET A 86 0.65 4.85 -7.98
C MET A 86 -0.04 5.64 -9.10
N GLU A 87 0.66 6.56 -9.76
CA GLU A 87 0.09 7.35 -10.86
C GLU A 87 -0.37 6.47 -12.02
N ARG A 88 0.38 5.42 -12.35
CA ARG A 88 0.01 4.48 -13.41
C ARG A 88 -1.23 3.67 -13.02
N CYS A 89 -1.29 3.17 -11.79
CA CYS A 89 -2.48 2.51 -11.26
C CYS A 89 -3.70 3.44 -11.30
N CYS A 90 -3.56 4.70 -10.88
CA CYS A 90 -4.62 5.70 -10.96
C CYS A 90 -5.14 5.88 -12.40
N LYS A 91 -4.23 5.99 -13.38
CA LYS A 91 -4.57 6.09 -14.81
C LYS A 91 -5.32 4.85 -15.32
N ILE A 92 -4.89 3.64 -14.94
CA ILE A 92 -5.54 2.38 -15.34
C ILE A 92 -6.94 2.28 -14.74
N LEU A 93 -7.09 2.70 -13.48
CA LEU A 93 -8.34 2.64 -12.73
C LEU A 93 -9.31 3.79 -13.08
N GLY A 94 -8.87 4.81 -13.82
CA GLY A 94 -9.67 5.99 -14.11
C GLY A 94 -9.98 6.83 -12.86
N ILE A 95 -9.10 6.84 -11.87
CA ILE A 95 -9.25 7.60 -10.61
C ILE A 95 -8.16 8.66 -10.48
N SER A 96 -8.44 9.72 -9.73
CA SER A 96 -7.47 10.74 -9.37
C SER A 96 -6.58 10.29 -8.21
N PRO A 97 -5.30 10.70 -8.14
CA PRO A 97 -4.48 10.57 -6.94
C PRO A 97 -5.16 11.13 -5.68
N LYS A 98 -6.05 12.13 -5.82
CA LYS A 98 -6.82 12.70 -4.70
C LYS A 98 -7.93 11.78 -4.16
N GLU A 99 -8.30 10.74 -4.89
CA GLU A 99 -9.21 9.68 -4.46
C GLU A 99 -8.45 8.51 -3.80
N CYS A 100 -7.15 8.66 -3.54
CA CYS A 100 -6.31 7.63 -2.96
C CYS A 100 -5.87 7.98 -1.53
N ILE A 101 -5.74 6.94 -0.71
CA ILE A 101 -5.04 6.97 0.57
C ILE A 101 -3.69 6.26 0.39
N ALA A 102 -2.61 6.83 0.90
CA ALA A 102 -1.29 6.21 0.88
C ALA A 102 -0.73 6.03 2.31
N PHE A 103 -0.21 4.85 2.62
CA PHE A 103 0.49 4.55 3.87
C PHE A 103 1.96 4.21 3.60
N GLY A 104 2.87 4.71 4.43
CA GLY A 104 4.32 4.48 4.28
C GLY A 104 5.15 4.96 5.47
N ASP A 105 6.44 4.62 5.51
CA ASP A 105 7.34 4.90 6.64
C ASP A 105 8.09 6.25 6.53
N ALA A 106 7.73 7.06 5.53
CA ALA A 106 8.30 8.36 5.19
C ALA A 106 9.77 8.36 4.71
N SER A 107 10.50 7.24 4.81
CA SER A 107 11.91 7.17 4.38
C SER A 107 12.04 7.03 2.86
N ASN A 108 11.20 6.21 2.24
CA ASN A 108 11.18 5.98 0.79
C ASN A 108 9.79 6.22 0.15
N ASP A 109 8.78 6.57 0.95
CA ASP A 109 7.40 6.73 0.50
C ASP A 109 6.97 8.18 0.31
N MET A 110 7.86 9.15 0.59
CA MET A 110 7.49 10.56 0.70
C MET A 110 6.77 11.12 -0.55
N GLU A 111 7.21 10.72 -1.74
CA GLU A 111 6.57 11.14 -2.99
C GLU A 111 5.17 10.53 -3.16
N MET A 112 4.99 9.24 -2.82
CA MET A 112 3.70 8.56 -2.84
C MET A 112 2.73 9.17 -1.82
N LEU A 113 3.21 9.47 -0.60
CA LEU A 113 2.44 10.11 0.45
C LEU A 113 1.97 11.52 0.05
N LYS A 114 2.83 12.30 -0.62
CA LYS A 114 2.49 13.65 -1.09
C LYS A 114 1.51 13.66 -2.26
N ALA A 115 1.58 12.66 -3.14
CA ALA A 115 0.70 12.56 -4.30
C ALA A 115 -0.75 12.25 -3.92
N ALA A 116 -0.95 11.42 -2.89
CA ALA A 116 -2.26 10.97 -2.44
C ALA A 116 -3.17 12.11 -1.93
N GLY A 117 -4.49 11.87 -1.99
CA GLY A 117 -5.49 12.74 -1.35
C GLY A 117 -5.40 12.72 0.17
N LEU A 118 -4.87 11.62 0.72
CA LEU A 118 -4.49 11.47 2.11
C LEU A 118 -3.23 10.59 2.20
N GLY A 119 -2.09 11.19 2.55
CA GLY A 119 -0.86 10.49 2.88
C GLY A 119 -0.70 10.33 4.39
N ILE A 120 -0.45 9.10 4.85
CA ILE A 120 -0.29 8.75 6.26
C ILE A 120 1.12 8.16 6.43
N ALA A 121 1.98 8.90 7.11
CA ALA A 121 3.26 8.39 7.58
C ALA A 121 3.03 7.58 8.86
N VAL A 122 3.42 6.31 8.87
CA VAL A 122 3.33 5.46 10.06
C VAL A 122 4.65 5.46 10.82
N ALA A 123 4.60 5.74 12.11
CA ALA A 123 5.74 5.51 12.99
C ALA A 123 5.85 4.01 13.22
N ASN A 124 6.96 3.42 12.80
CA ASN A 124 7.19 1.99 12.94
C ASN A 124 7.30 1.68 14.45
N ALA A 125 6.21 1.19 15.04
CA ALA A 125 6.11 0.92 16.47
C ALA A 125 7.00 -0.29 16.79
N LYS A 126 8.19 -0.04 17.35
CA LYS A 126 8.86 -1.07 18.14
C LYS A 126 8.01 -1.33 19.38
N GLU A 127 7.24 -2.41 19.36
CA GLU A 127 6.70 -3.06 20.57
C GLU A 127 7.88 -3.67 21.35
N SER A 128 8.55 -2.87 22.18
CA SER A 128 9.25 -3.40 23.34
C SER A 128 8.58 -3.00 24.67
N ASN A 129 7.55 -2.15 24.66
CA ASN A 129 6.94 -1.63 25.89
C ASN A 129 5.39 -1.61 25.86
N ARG A 130 4.72 -2.69 25.41
CA ARG A 130 3.43 -3.03 26.02
C ARG A 130 3.73 -3.86 27.26
N SER A 131 4.17 -3.17 28.31
CA SER A 131 4.09 -3.70 29.67
C SER A 131 2.61 -3.97 29.95
N SER A 132 2.26 -5.24 30.09
CA SER A 132 1.11 -5.63 30.91
C SER A 132 1.42 -5.19 32.34
N SER A 133 0.84 -4.07 32.78
CA SER A 133 0.63 -3.70 34.18
C SER A 133 -0.44 -2.62 34.23
#